data_AF-A0A7S0W254-F1
#
_entry.id   AF-A0A7S0W254-F1
#
_cell.length_a   1.000
_cell.length_b   1.000
_cell.length_c   1.000
_cell.angle_alpha   90.00
_cell.angle_beta   90.00
_cell.angle_gamma   90.00
#
_symmetry.space_group_name_H-M   'P 1'
#
loop_
_entity.id
_entity.type
_entity.pdbx_description
1 polymer ?
#
loop_
_entity_poly.entity_id
_entity_poly.type
_entity_poly.pdbx_seq_one_letter_code
_entity_poly.pdbx_strand_id
1 'polypeptide(L)'
;AYYLAPHVAQPYQPLQRSVSVASFHAAQADKMPLSSIDPSLALGFYCDDRSDFDDLCRRIAAAASGDSSPILTVADRAPDYLLDDGVDDEIEAMDEDGC
;
A
#
# COMPACT_ATOMS: atom_id res chain seq x y z
N ALA A 1 -7.66 -13.99 -10.51
CA ALA A 1 -6.50 -14.00 -9.61
C ALA A 1 -6.30 -15.39 -9.02
N TYR A 2 -5.04 -15.75 -8.77
CA TYR A 2 -4.68 -16.91 -7.94
C TYR A 2 -4.46 -16.44 -6.50
N TYR A 3 -4.82 -17.25 -5.50
CA TYR A 3 -4.63 -16.91 -4.09
C TYR A 3 -4.46 -18.16 -3.22
N LEU A 4 -4.02 -17.96 -1.98
CA LEU A 4 -3.97 -18.99 -0.93
C LEU A 4 -5.06 -18.69 0.11
N ALA A 5 -5.86 -19.69 0.45
CA ALA A 5 -6.99 -19.54 1.37
C ALA A 5 -6.63 -20.01 2.80
N PRO A 6 -6.75 -19.15 3.83
CA PRO A 6 -6.51 -19.54 5.21
C PRO A 6 -7.75 -20.17 5.90
N HIS A 7 -8.87 -20.32 5.19
CA HIS A 7 -10.19 -20.69 5.76
C HIS A 7 -10.31 -22.16 6.21
N VAL A 8 -9.20 -22.88 6.33
CA VAL A 8 -9.14 -24.25 6.84
C VAL A 8 -8.42 -24.24 8.18
N ALA A 9 -9.17 -24.48 9.26
CA ALA A 9 -8.58 -24.63 10.58
C ALA A 9 -7.74 -25.92 10.64
N GLN A 10 -6.45 -25.78 10.96
CA GLN A 10 -5.54 -26.91 11.15
C GLN A 10 -5.18 -27.07 12.64
N PRO A 11 -4.85 -28.29 13.10
CA PRO A 11 -4.39 -28.51 14.47
C PRO A 11 -3.10 -27.72 14.76
N TYR A 12 -2.98 -27.24 16.01
CA TYR A 12 -1.75 -26.63 16.49
C TYR A 12 -0.56 -27.60 16.36
N GLN A 13 0.56 -27.10 15.85
CA GLN A 13 1.83 -27.83 15.77
C GLN A 13 2.76 -27.38 16.92
N PRO A 14 3.12 -28.28 17.86
CA PRO A 14 4.06 -27.96 18.94
C PRO A 14 5.45 -27.58 18.41
N LEU A 15 6.08 -26.59 19.02
CA LEU A 15 7.46 -26.23 18.70
C LEU A 15 8.40 -27.33 19.23
N GLN A 16 9.03 -28.06 18.31
CA GLN A 16 9.99 -29.13 18.60
C GLN A 16 11.33 -28.84 17.89
N ARG A 17 12.39 -29.60 18.23
CA ARG A 17 13.69 -29.47 17.55
C ARG A 17 13.61 -29.69 16.03
N SER A 18 12.63 -30.47 15.59
CA SER A 18 12.26 -30.66 14.19
C SER A 18 10.74 -30.60 14.08
N VAL A 19 10.21 -29.65 13.32
CA VAL A 19 8.77 -29.50 13.06
C VAL A 19 8.52 -29.80 11.59
N SER A 20 7.49 -30.60 11.31
CA SER A 20 7.04 -30.79 9.93
C SER A 20 6.42 -29.50 9.42
N VAL A 21 6.92 -28.98 8.29
CA VAL A 21 6.39 -27.76 7.66
C VAL A 21 5.26 -28.04 6.67
N ALA A 22 4.90 -29.31 6.44
CA ALA A 22 3.96 -29.71 5.39
C ALA A 22 2.60 -28.99 5.48
N SER A 23 2.15 -28.68 6.69
CA SER A 23 0.89 -27.99 6.95
C SER A 23 0.90 -26.49 6.55
N PHE A 24 2.10 -25.90 6.43
CA PHE A 24 2.33 -24.51 6.00
C PHE A 24 2.56 -24.36 4.48
N HIS A 25 2.52 -25.47 3.73
CA HIS A 25 2.61 -25.47 2.27
C HIS A 25 1.27 -25.88 1.67
N ALA A 26 0.62 -24.98 0.95
CA ALA A 26 -0.57 -25.32 0.19
C ALA A 26 -0.19 -26.19 -1.02
N ALA A 27 -0.90 -27.31 -1.23
CA ALA A 27 -0.64 -28.19 -2.36
C ALA A 27 -1.06 -27.58 -3.72
N GLN A 28 -2.04 -26.67 -3.69
CA GLN A 28 -2.58 -26.00 -4.87
C GLN A 28 -3.04 -24.58 -4.50
N ALA A 29 -2.94 -23.65 -5.45
CA ALA A 29 -3.54 -22.32 -5.36
C ALA A 29 -4.99 -22.32 -5.87
N ASP A 30 -5.84 -21.55 -5.20
CA ASP A 30 -7.22 -21.33 -5.61
C ASP A 30 -7.31 -20.22 -6.67
N LYS A 31 -8.46 -20.12 -7.34
CA LYS A 31 -8.71 -19.12 -8.38
C LYS A 31 -10.05 -18.44 -8.18
N MET A 32 -10.08 -17.13 -8.44
CA MET A 32 -11.32 -16.36 -8.55
C MET A 32 -11.25 -15.35 -9.72
N PRO A 33 -12.39 -14.96 -10.32
CA PRO A 33 -12.43 -13.86 -11.28
C PRO A 33 -11.89 -12.55 -10.68
N LEU A 34 -11.24 -11.70 -11.48
CA LEU A 34 -10.76 -10.39 -10.99
C LEU A 34 -11.90 -9.47 -10.54
N SER A 35 -13.05 -9.56 -11.19
CA SER A 35 -14.26 -8.80 -10.83
C SER A 35 -14.87 -9.19 -9.49
N SER A 36 -14.43 -10.30 -8.90
CA SER A 36 -14.90 -10.78 -7.59
C SER A 36 -13.98 -10.39 -6.45
N ILE A 37 -12.88 -9.68 -6.74
CA ILE A 37 -11.94 -9.20 -5.72
C ILE A 37 -12.53 -7.97 -5.05
N ASP A 38 -12.49 -7.94 -3.72
CA ASP A 38 -12.88 -6.76 -2.95
C ASP A 38 -11.96 -5.56 -3.30
N PRO A 39 -12.49 -4.34 -3.47
CA PRO A 39 -11.67 -3.16 -3.78
C PRO A 39 -10.68 -2.78 -2.67
N SER A 40 -10.91 -3.19 -1.43
CA SER A 40 -9.99 -2.96 -0.31
C SER A 40 -8.84 -3.96 -0.37
N LEU A 41 -7.69 -3.50 -0.88
CA LEU A 41 -6.49 -4.31 -1.07
C LEU A 41 -5.24 -3.57 -0.59
N ALA A 42 -4.25 -4.36 -0.16
CA ALA A 42 -2.90 -3.87 0.05
C ALA A 42 -1.98 -4.49 -1.02
N LEU A 43 -1.14 -3.66 -1.63
CA LEU A 43 -0.11 -4.09 -2.57
C LEU A 43 1.22 -4.25 -1.83
N GLY A 44 1.89 -5.38 -2.03
CA GLY A 44 3.20 -5.66 -1.45
C GLY A 44 4.27 -5.74 -2.53
N PHE A 45 5.37 -5.02 -2.34
CA PHE A 45 6.57 -5.12 -3.16
C PHE A 45 7.75 -5.41 -2.24
N TYR A 46 8.63 -6.32 -2.66
CA TYR A 46 9.88 -6.60 -1.98
C TYR A 46 11.04 -6.00 -2.78
N CYS A 47 11.89 -5.24 -2.11
CA CYS A 47 13.13 -4.69 -2.65
C CYS A 47 14.25 -5.18 -1.73
N ASP A 48 15.16 -6.01 -2.25
CA ASP A 48 16.24 -6.56 -1.44
C ASP A 48 17.24 -5.46 -1.06
N ASP A 49 17.48 -4.55 -2.01
CA ASP A 49 18.34 -3.41 -1.82
C ASP A 49 17.74 -2.12 -2.41
N ARG A 50 18.55 -1.06 -2.37
CA ARG A 50 18.16 0.26 -2.87
C ARG A 50 17.94 0.28 -4.38
N SER A 51 18.70 -0.50 -5.13
CA SER A 51 18.61 -0.52 -6.60
C SER A 51 17.28 -1.11 -7.06
N ASP A 52 16.77 -2.13 -6.35
CA ASP A 52 15.43 -2.68 -6.58
C ASP A 52 14.34 -1.64 -6.33
N PHE A 53 14.47 -0.86 -5.26
CA PHE A 53 13.52 0.21 -4.95
C PHE A 53 13.52 1.32 -6.02
N ASP A 54 14.69 1.77 -6.46
CA ASP A 54 14.81 2.77 -7.52
C ASP A 54 14.27 2.24 -8.86
N ASP A 55 14.40 0.93 -9.13
CA ASP A 55 13.78 0.27 -10.28
C ASP A 55 12.25 0.19 -10.18
N LEU A 56 11.72 -0.16 -9.01
CA LEU A 56 10.28 -0.16 -8.74
C LEU A 56 9.67 1.23 -8.98
N CYS A 57 10.30 2.29 -8.45
CA CYS A 57 9.86 3.68 -8.66
C CYS A 57 9.79 4.04 -10.16
N ARG A 58 10.84 3.69 -10.94
CA ARG A 58 10.85 3.93 -12.40
C ARG A 58 9.73 3.19 -13.12
N ARG A 59 9.46 1.93 -12.77
CA ARG A 59 8.37 1.13 -13.37
C ARG A 59 7.00 1.69 -13.04
N ILE A 60 6.76 2.11 -11.80
CA ILE A 60 5.48 2.72 -11.39
C ILE A 60 5.27 4.04 -12.14
N ALA A 61 6.29 4.91 -12.20
CA ALA A 61 6.20 6.17 -12.93
C ALA A 61 5.89 5.96 -14.42
N ALA A 62 6.57 5.00 -15.07
CA ALA A 62 6.31 4.66 -16.46
C ALA A 62 4.88 4.14 -16.69
N ALA A 63 4.38 3.28 -15.81
CA ALA A 63 3.01 2.76 -15.89
C ALA A 63 1.95 3.86 -15.68
N ALA A 64 2.24 4.86 -14.84
CA ALA A 64 1.34 5.98 -14.57
C ALA A 64 1.32 7.05 -15.69
N SER A 65 2.25 7.02 -16.64
CA SER A 65 2.40 8.06 -17.67
C SER A 65 1.53 7.86 -18.93
N GLY A 66 0.75 6.78 -19.01
CA GLY A 66 -0.15 6.50 -20.14
C GLY A 66 -1.60 6.92 -19.92
N ASP A 67 -2.49 6.57 -20.85
CA ASP A 67 -3.94 6.90 -20.79
C ASP A 67 -4.73 6.07 -19.74
N SER A 68 -4.05 5.36 -18.84
CA SER A 68 -4.67 4.58 -17.78
C SER A 68 -4.84 5.41 -16.51
N SER A 69 -5.88 5.14 -15.72
CA SER A 69 -5.98 5.64 -14.35
C SER A 69 -5.10 4.80 -13.41
N PRO A 70 -3.95 5.30 -12.92
CA PRO A 70 -3.06 4.52 -12.08
C PRO A 70 -3.68 4.30 -10.69
N ILE A 71 -3.56 3.07 -10.17
CA ILE A 71 -3.98 2.74 -8.78
C ILE A 71 -2.90 3.10 -7.74
N LEU A 72 -1.68 3.39 -8.19
CA LEU A 72 -0.52 3.74 -7.36
C LEU A 72 0.38 4.68 -8.15
N THR A 73 0.87 5.74 -7.49
CA THR A 73 1.82 6.70 -8.04
C THR A 73 2.98 6.91 -7.07
N VAL A 74 4.15 7.29 -7.61
CA VAL A 74 5.33 7.66 -6.83
C VAL A 74 5.65 9.12 -7.10
N ALA A 75 5.99 9.87 -6.05
CA ALA A 75 6.42 11.25 -6.12
C ALA A 75 7.77 11.42 -5.42
N ASP A 76 8.61 12.32 -5.93
CA ASP A 76 9.95 12.58 -5.36
C ASP A 76 9.89 13.32 -4.01
N ARG A 77 8.76 13.93 -3.69
CA ARG A 77 8.55 14.72 -2.48
C ARG A 77 7.17 14.43 -1.89
N ALA A 78 7.07 14.55 -0.56
CA ALA A 78 5.79 14.55 0.12
C ALA A 78 4.93 15.72 -0.40
N PRO A 79 3.59 15.55 -0.50
CA PRO A 79 2.71 16.64 -0.87
C PRO A 79 2.74 17.73 0.20
N ASP A 80 2.60 18.98 -0.24
CA ASP A 80 2.40 20.11 0.68
C ASP A 80 0.91 20.29 0.93
N TYR A 81 0.42 19.74 2.02
CA TYR A 81 -1.00 19.76 2.38
C TYR A 81 -1.42 21.08 3.05
N LEU A 82 -0.48 21.91 3.49
CA LEU A 82 -0.77 23.12 4.28
C LEU A 82 -0.98 24.37 3.41
N LEU A 83 -0.71 24.28 2.11
CA LEU A 83 -0.93 25.38 1.16
C LEU A 83 -2.32 25.37 0.53
N ASP A 84 -3.14 24.34 0.81
CA ASP A 84 -4.48 24.15 0.23
C ASP A 84 -5.61 24.50 1.20
N ASP A 85 -5.29 24.73 2.47
CA ASP A 85 -6.23 25.29 3.44
C ASP A 85 -6.25 26.81 3.21
N GLY A 86 -7.21 27.29 2.43
CA GLY A 86 -7.58 28.71 2.37
C GLY A 86 -8.07 29.18 3.74
N VAL A 87 -7.15 29.32 4.68
CA VAL A 87 -7.36 30.08 5.91
C VAL A 87 -7.41 31.53 5.45
N ASP A 88 -8.61 32.09 5.37
CA ASP A 88 -8.79 33.53 5.33
C ASP A 88 -8.04 34.11 6.53
N ASP A 89 -6.88 34.71 6.27
CA ASP A 89 -6.13 35.56 7.21
C ASP A 89 -6.92 36.85 7.50
N GLU A 90 -8.18 36.73 7.92
CA GLU A 90 -8.99 37.81 8.49
C GLU A 90 -9.25 37.51 9.96
N ILE A 91 -8.19 37.57 10.77
CA ILE A 91 -8.33 38.08 12.13
C ILE A 91 -7.81 39.52 12.07
N GLU A 92 -8.76 40.45 11.92
CA GLU A 92 -8.51 41.89 11.98
C GLU A 92 -7.63 42.22 13.20
N ALA A 93 -6.57 42.98 12.93
CA ALA A 93 -5.82 43.65 13.97
C ALA A 93 -6.77 44.56 14.75
N MET A 94 -7.03 44.24 16.02
CA MET A 94 -7.63 45.20 16.94
C MET A 94 -6.56 46.26 17.24
N ASP A 95 -6.70 47.44 16.63
CA ASP A 95 -5.86 48.61 16.88
C ASP A 95 -5.84 48.94 18.38
N GLU A 96 -4.67 48.80 19.01
CA GLU A 96 -4.36 49.43 20.29
C GLU A 96 -4.04 50.91 20.02
N ASP A 97 -5.05 51.78 19.97
CA ASP A 97 -4.87 53.22 20.22
C ASP A 97 -6.21 53.89 20.58
N GLY A 98 -6.37 54.24 21.85
CA GLY A 98 -7.48 55.05 22.33
C GLY A 98 -7.49 55.21 23.84
N CYS A 99 -6.94 56.32 24.32
CA CYS A 99 -6.84 56.77 25.71
C CYS A 99 -8.08 56.54 26.60
#